data_AF-A0A9W9TI99-F1
#
_entry.id   AF-A0A9W9TI99-F1
#
_cell.length_a   1.000
_cell.length_b   1.000
_cell.length_c   1.000
_cell.angle_alpha   90.00
_cell.angle_beta   90.00
_cell.angle_gamma   90.00
#
_symmetry.space_group_name_H-M   'P 1'
#
loop_
_entity.id
_entity.type
_entity.pdbx_description
1 polymer ?
#
loop_
_entity_poly.entity_id
_entity_poly.type
_entity_poly.pdbx_seq_one_letter_code
_entity_poly.pdbx_strand_id
1 'polypeptide(L)'
;MDNNSCLVARLPTGIAGPPKLTTNSEVATMTYLRTKISLPIPKVLDWSDDPSNPVGAEYIIEEHAVGTQLPQAWPTMNSEQHMLCTKALSLALKEMASLDFPAYGSLYFSNVPIDASLKAPIEQGFCIGPHCSPIFWNRNPGEAELYGAPSPNCGPWKTLQDYCSGLVETAFSRLPRHGAITQELAPHQGSIEDHIHLINATREVLQLLIKDQRIQNAATPTLLHSDFHMGNIFVSAEDPTIITGLIDWQSASIEPAFIYANETPDFATPAVDVDDTMSADSQSEVNNSSNNERARKDAAICYQTYDVCLKGLAPKLRPARLLGPSLFRLFHYCHTTWRDSAPAVRQELCELSAHWSELGLQGSCPYSPTKQEMEKHARDYEDFETVQRLKVWLKRSLHTNSDGWVPNDVWVATKDAHRAAYDEWIQTARESDSHGEGLTVEKANLLWPFDAR
;
A
#
# COMPACT_ATOMS: atom_id res chain seq x y z
N MET A 1 8.67 -36.45 -13.79
CA MET A 1 9.32 -35.29 -14.41
C MET A 1 10.69 -35.20 -13.77
N ASP A 2 11.68 -35.91 -14.30
CA ASP A 2 13.04 -35.93 -13.75
C ASP A 2 13.97 -35.13 -14.67
N ASN A 3 13.69 -33.83 -14.80
CA ASN A 3 14.51 -32.89 -15.58
C ASN A 3 15.26 -31.88 -14.69
N ASN A 4 15.33 -32.13 -13.37
CA ASN A 4 15.92 -31.23 -12.36
C ASN A 4 15.38 -29.79 -12.37
N SER A 5 14.20 -29.55 -12.96
CA SER A 5 13.59 -28.21 -12.96
C SER A 5 12.89 -27.94 -11.63
N CYS A 6 13.18 -26.80 -11.02
CA CYS A 6 12.47 -26.31 -9.84
C CYS A 6 11.21 -25.57 -10.26
N LEU A 7 10.10 -25.86 -9.59
CA LEU A 7 8.80 -25.21 -9.80
C LEU A 7 8.36 -24.55 -8.50
N VAL A 8 7.54 -23.52 -8.62
CA VAL A 8 6.88 -22.88 -7.49
C VAL A 8 5.38 -23.13 -7.60
N ALA A 9 4.77 -23.54 -6.49
CA ALA A 9 3.33 -23.64 -6.35
C ALA A 9 2.85 -22.57 -5.36
N ARG A 10 1.96 -21.69 -5.82
CA ARG A 10 1.39 -20.60 -5.02
C ARG A 10 -0.09 -20.88 -4.78
N LEU A 11 -0.49 -20.80 -3.52
CA LEU A 11 -1.87 -21.00 -3.09
C LEU A 11 -2.33 -19.72 -2.38
N PRO A 12 -3.33 -19.00 -2.91
CA PRO A 12 -3.82 -17.79 -2.28
C PRO A 12 -4.47 -18.12 -0.93
N THR A 13 -4.18 -17.31 0.07
CA THR A 13 -4.84 -17.39 1.37
C THR A 13 -6.20 -16.68 1.32
N GLY A 14 -7.05 -16.90 2.33
CA GLY A 14 -8.38 -16.27 2.38
C GLY A 14 -8.36 -14.73 2.38
N ILE A 15 -7.21 -14.13 2.71
CA ILE A 15 -7.01 -12.68 2.76
C ILE A 15 -6.43 -12.10 1.46
N ALA A 16 -6.01 -12.94 0.51
CA ALA A 16 -5.38 -12.51 -0.74
C ALA A 16 -6.31 -11.69 -1.65
N GLY A 17 -7.62 -11.84 -1.47
CA GLY A 17 -8.64 -11.11 -2.22
C GLY A 17 -9.91 -11.94 -2.45
N PRO A 18 -10.74 -11.54 -3.42
CA PRO A 18 -11.92 -12.29 -3.82
C PRO A 18 -11.54 -13.66 -4.44
N PRO A 19 -12.14 -14.77 -3.98
CA PRO A 19 -11.93 -16.10 -4.57
C PRO A 19 -12.18 -16.09 -6.07
N LYS A 20 -11.44 -16.91 -6.81
CA LYS A 20 -11.37 -17.00 -8.28
C LYS A 20 -10.79 -15.78 -8.96
N LEU A 21 -11.25 -14.59 -8.58
CA LEU A 21 -10.85 -13.34 -9.21
C LEU A 21 -9.36 -13.02 -8.98
N THR A 22 -8.83 -13.28 -7.78
CA THR A 22 -7.39 -13.07 -7.50
C THR A 22 -6.52 -13.95 -8.38
N THR A 23 -6.74 -15.27 -8.40
CA THR A 23 -5.96 -16.21 -9.21
C THR A 23 -6.10 -15.95 -10.71
N ASN A 24 -7.33 -15.73 -11.21
CA ASN A 24 -7.53 -15.39 -12.62
C ASN A 24 -6.80 -14.10 -13.00
N SER A 25 -6.84 -13.09 -12.12
CA SER A 25 -6.23 -11.81 -12.39
C SER A 25 -4.71 -11.90 -12.46
N GLU A 26 -4.11 -12.60 -11.52
CA GLU A 26 -2.66 -12.76 -11.45
C GLU A 26 -2.11 -13.48 -12.69
N VAL A 27 -2.73 -14.61 -13.06
CA VAL A 27 -2.32 -15.36 -14.24
C VAL A 27 -2.50 -14.55 -15.52
N ALA A 28 -3.61 -13.81 -15.64
CA ALA A 28 -3.86 -12.96 -16.79
C ALA A 28 -2.84 -11.81 -16.89
N THR A 29 -2.52 -11.14 -15.78
CA THR A 29 -1.49 -10.08 -15.73
C THR A 29 -0.13 -10.61 -16.16
N MET A 30 0.33 -11.72 -15.57
CA MET A 30 1.62 -12.33 -15.92
C MET A 30 1.68 -12.74 -17.40
N THR A 31 0.62 -13.37 -17.91
CA THR A 31 0.54 -13.79 -19.31
C THR A 31 0.53 -12.58 -20.24
N TYR A 32 -0.28 -11.57 -19.94
CA TYR A 32 -0.38 -10.35 -20.73
C TYR A 32 0.98 -9.64 -20.83
N LEU A 33 1.62 -9.37 -19.70
CA LEU A 33 2.91 -8.67 -19.67
C LEU A 33 3.99 -9.42 -20.45
N ARG A 34 4.09 -10.75 -20.30
CA ARG A 34 5.03 -11.59 -21.08
C ARG A 34 4.79 -11.55 -22.58
N THR A 35 3.56 -11.28 -23.04
CA THR A 35 3.26 -11.14 -24.47
C THR A 35 3.51 -9.75 -25.02
N LYS A 36 3.57 -8.73 -24.15
CA LYS A 36 3.64 -7.31 -24.56
C LYS A 36 5.02 -6.70 -24.40
N ILE A 37 5.75 -7.09 -23.36
CA ILE A 37 7.03 -6.51 -22.99
C ILE A 37 8.01 -7.58 -22.54
N SER A 38 9.31 -7.29 -22.64
CA SER A 38 10.39 -8.25 -22.38
C SER A 38 10.80 -8.24 -20.90
N LEU A 39 9.83 -8.40 -19.99
CA LEU A 39 10.11 -8.49 -18.57
C LEU A 39 10.44 -9.93 -18.14
N PRO A 40 11.38 -10.12 -17.20
CA PRO A 40 11.71 -11.43 -16.65
C PRO A 40 10.65 -11.84 -15.62
N ILE A 41 9.49 -12.29 -16.09
CA ILE A 41 8.39 -12.79 -15.26
C ILE A 41 8.39 -14.32 -15.35
N PRO A 42 8.29 -15.10 -14.27
CA PRO A 42 8.18 -16.55 -14.37
C PRO A 42 7.03 -17.00 -15.27
N LYS A 43 7.20 -18.09 -16.02
CA LYS A 43 6.13 -18.62 -16.86
C LYS A 43 5.13 -19.40 -16.00
N VAL A 44 3.85 -19.06 -16.11
CA VAL A 44 2.77 -19.90 -15.58
C VAL A 44 2.70 -21.20 -16.40
N LEU A 45 2.75 -22.34 -15.70
CA LEU A 45 2.76 -23.68 -16.27
C LEU A 45 1.41 -24.37 -16.16
N ASP A 46 0.74 -24.19 -15.03
CA ASP A 46 -0.60 -24.69 -14.75
C ASP A 46 -1.26 -23.83 -13.66
N TRP A 47 -2.59 -23.78 -13.60
CA TRP A 47 -3.33 -23.06 -12.57
C TRP A 47 -4.78 -23.54 -12.51
N SER A 48 -5.42 -23.36 -11.35
CA SER A 48 -6.85 -23.63 -11.18
C SER A 48 -7.45 -22.59 -10.24
N ASP A 49 -8.61 -22.05 -10.61
CA ASP A 49 -9.46 -21.20 -9.77
C ASP A 49 -10.61 -21.99 -9.11
N ASP A 50 -10.75 -23.27 -9.42
CA ASP A 50 -11.79 -24.12 -8.87
C ASP A 50 -11.24 -24.98 -7.74
N PRO A 51 -11.61 -24.77 -6.47
CA PRO A 51 -11.16 -25.59 -5.35
C PRO A 51 -11.65 -27.05 -5.42
N SER A 52 -12.54 -27.42 -6.36
CA SER A 52 -12.95 -28.81 -6.59
C SER A 52 -11.84 -29.69 -7.19
N ASN A 53 -10.74 -29.09 -7.64
CA ASN A 53 -9.58 -29.80 -8.15
C ASN A 53 -8.89 -30.68 -7.07
N PRO A 54 -8.03 -31.66 -7.44
CA PRO A 54 -7.41 -32.59 -6.48
C PRO A 54 -6.59 -31.95 -5.34
N VAL A 55 -6.12 -30.71 -5.50
CA VAL A 55 -5.40 -29.96 -4.45
C VAL A 55 -6.37 -29.45 -3.37
N GLY A 56 -7.65 -29.27 -3.70
CA GLY A 56 -8.67 -28.76 -2.78
C GLY A 56 -8.64 -27.24 -2.59
N ALA A 57 -7.87 -26.51 -3.40
CA ALA A 57 -7.69 -25.07 -3.30
C ALA A 57 -7.35 -24.47 -4.67
N GLU A 58 -7.55 -23.16 -4.82
CA GLU A 58 -7.00 -22.40 -5.95
C GLU A 58 -5.47 -22.49 -5.94
N TYR A 59 -4.84 -22.51 -7.11
CA TYR A 59 -3.39 -22.56 -7.22
C TYR A 59 -2.86 -21.96 -8.52
N ILE A 60 -1.59 -21.55 -8.49
CA ILE A 60 -0.76 -21.24 -9.65
C ILE A 60 0.52 -22.05 -9.53
N ILE A 61 0.87 -22.81 -10.58
CA ILE A 61 2.15 -23.49 -10.74
C ILE A 61 2.95 -22.74 -11.80
N GLU A 62 4.14 -22.32 -11.45
CA GLU A 62 5.02 -21.51 -12.30
C GLU A 62 6.47 -21.99 -12.26
N GLU A 63 7.26 -21.53 -13.24
CA GLU A 63 8.72 -21.70 -13.21
C GLU A 63 9.32 -21.04 -11.97
N HIS A 64 10.35 -21.63 -11.38
CA HIS A 64 11.11 -20.94 -10.35
C HIS A 64 11.90 -19.76 -10.96
N ALA A 65 11.81 -18.58 -10.35
CA ALA A 65 12.58 -17.40 -10.78
C ALA A 65 14.09 -17.70 -10.72
N VAL A 66 14.82 -17.43 -11.80
CA VAL A 66 16.27 -17.69 -11.86
C VAL A 66 17.03 -16.56 -11.17
N GLY A 67 18.12 -16.91 -10.48
CA GLY A 67 19.03 -15.95 -9.84
C GLY A 67 18.93 -15.93 -8.32
N THR A 68 19.40 -14.84 -7.73
CA THR A 68 19.44 -14.61 -6.28
C THR A 68 18.46 -13.50 -5.92
N GLN A 69 17.69 -13.68 -4.85
CA GLN A 69 16.80 -12.62 -4.36
C GLN A 69 17.61 -11.38 -3.95
N LEU A 70 17.09 -10.19 -4.27
CA LEU A 70 17.79 -8.94 -4.05
C LEU A 70 18.23 -8.70 -2.59
N PRO A 71 17.45 -9.05 -1.53
CA PRO A 71 17.90 -8.87 -0.14
C PRO A 71 19.16 -9.66 0.19
N GLN A 72 19.41 -10.78 -0.51
CA GLN A 72 20.59 -11.61 -0.30
C GLN A 72 21.80 -11.06 -1.08
N ALA A 73 21.57 -10.54 -2.28
CA ALA A 73 22.64 -9.97 -3.12
C ALA A 73 23.05 -8.54 -2.69
N TRP A 74 22.09 -7.71 -2.30
CA TRP A 74 22.26 -6.28 -2.03
C TRP A 74 23.38 -5.95 -1.03
N PRO A 75 23.52 -6.63 0.12
CA PRO A 75 24.60 -6.31 1.07
C PRO A 75 26.01 -6.50 0.50
N THR A 76 26.15 -7.27 -0.59
CA THR A 76 27.43 -7.55 -1.25
C THR A 76 27.71 -6.62 -2.44
N MET A 77 26.72 -5.87 -2.89
CA MET A 77 26.83 -4.96 -4.02
C MET A 77 27.59 -3.69 -3.65
N ASN A 78 28.28 -3.10 -4.63
CA ASN A 78 28.87 -1.78 -4.49
C ASN A 78 27.87 -0.67 -4.86
N SER A 79 28.21 0.59 -4.57
CA SER A 79 27.32 1.74 -4.78
C SER A 79 26.92 1.93 -6.25
N GLU A 80 27.83 1.63 -7.19
CA GLU A 80 27.51 1.68 -8.62
C GLU A 80 26.52 0.57 -9.01
N GLN A 81 26.69 -0.64 -8.47
CA GLN A 81 25.76 -1.74 -8.70
C GLN A 81 24.37 -1.45 -8.13
N HIS A 82 24.27 -0.86 -6.94
CA HIS A 82 23.00 -0.39 -6.37
C HIS A 82 22.28 0.57 -7.32
N MET A 83 23.01 1.58 -7.82
CA MET A 83 22.49 2.55 -8.79
C MET A 83 22.05 1.88 -10.09
N LEU A 84 22.86 0.98 -10.66
CA LEU A 84 22.56 0.30 -11.93
C LEU A 84 21.37 -0.65 -11.81
N CYS A 85 21.26 -1.41 -10.72
CA CYS A 85 20.09 -2.24 -10.43
C CYS A 85 18.82 -1.38 -10.30
N THR A 86 18.90 -0.26 -9.58
CA THR A 86 17.78 0.70 -9.46
C THR A 86 17.36 1.26 -10.82
N LYS A 87 18.33 1.58 -11.68
CA LYS A 87 18.09 2.01 -13.05
C LYS A 87 17.41 0.91 -13.88
N ALA A 88 17.88 -0.33 -13.80
CA ALA A 88 17.27 -1.47 -14.49
C ALA A 88 15.79 -1.65 -14.08
N LEU A 89 15.50 -1.54 -12.78
CA LEU A 89 14.12 -1.59 -12.28
C LEU A 89 13.26 -0.43 -12.82
N SER A 90 13.82 0.78 -12.81
CA SER A 90 13.13 1.96 -13.33
C SER A 90 12.81 1.85 -14.82
N LEU A 91 13.66 1.15 -15.59
CA LEU A 91 13.40 0.85 -16.99
C LEU A 91 12.31 -0.22 -17.17
N ALA A 92 12.26 -1.24 -16.31
CA ALA A 92 11.16 -2.21 -16.31
C ALA A 92 9.80 -1.53 -16.02
N LEU A 93 9.77 -0.64 -15.01
CA LEU A 93 8.59 0.19 -14.70
C LEU A 93 8.14 1.05 -15.87
N LYS A 94 9.10 1.67 -16.57
CA LYS A 94 8.83 2.44 -17.78
C LYS A 94 8.17 1.57 -18.86
N GLU A 95 8.65 0.35 -19.08
CA GLU A 95 8.04 -0.58 -20.06
C GLU A 95 6.61 -0.94 -19.69
N MET A 96 6.33 -1.25 -18.42
CA MET A 96 4.96 -1.50 -17.94
C MET A 96 4.05 -0.28 -18.15
N ALA A 97 4.52 0.90 -17.75
CA ALA A 97 3.80 2.15 -17.92
C ALA A 97 3.60 2.55 -19.39
N SER A 98 4.32 1.95 -20.34
CA SER A 98 4.12 2.24 -21.77
C SER A 98 2.86 1.60 -22.36
N LEU A 99 2.26 0.64 -21.65
CA LEU A 99 1.05 -0.06 -22.09
C LEU A 99 -0.19 0.82 -21.86
N ASP A 100 -1.10 0.82 -22.84
CA ASP A 100 -2.34 1.59 -22.80
C ASP A 100 -3.54 0.73 -22.43
N PHE A 101 -4.39 1.27 -21.57
CA PHE A 101 -5.56 0.59 -21.04
C PHE A 101 -6.80 1.50 -21.13
N PRO A 102 -7.98 0.96 -21.52
CA PRO A 102 -9.20 1.74 -21.67
C PRO A 102 -9.97 1.99 -20.36
N ALA A 103 -9.54 1.41 -19.25
CA ALA A 103 -10.23 1.45 -17.96
C ALA A 103 -9.27 1.16 -16.80
N TYR A 104 -9.71 1.44 -15.57
CA TYR A 104 -9.10 1.00 -14.31
C TYR A 104 -9.78 -0.29 -13.83
N GLY A 105 -9.05 -1.09 -13.06
CA GLY A 105 -9.48 -2.41 -12.58
C GLY A 105 -8.38 -3.45 -12.77
N SER A 106 -8.71 -4.73 -12.64
CA SER A 106 -7.72 -5.81 -12.78
C SER A 106 -7.80 -6.49 -14.14
N LEU A 107 -6.70 -7.05 -14.62
CA LEU A 107 -6.64 -7.77 -15.90
C LEU A 107 -7.19 -9.18 -15.75
N TYR A 108 -7.90 -9.67 -16.77
CA TYR A 108 -8.44 -11.03 -16.84
C TYR A 108 -8.36 -11.58 -18.26
N PHE A 109 -8.44 -12.89 -18.41
CA PHE A 109 -8.77 -13.48 -19.71
C PHE A 109 -10.23 -13.20 -20.08
N SER A 110 -10.52 -13.01 -21.37
CA SER A 110 -11.87 -12.65 -21.83
C SER A 110 -12.93 -13.71 -21.50
N ASN A 111 -12.51 -14.98 -21.36
CA ASN A 111 -13.37 -16.12 -21.03
C ASN A 111 -13.63 -16.30 -19.53
N VAL A 112 -13.04 -15.47 -18.65
CA VAL A 112 -13.31 -15.50 -17.21
C VAL A 112 -14.83 -15.42 -16.95
N PRO A 113 -15.41 -16.15 -15.98
CA PRO A 113 -16.84 -16.17 -15.71
C PRO A 113 -17.31 -14.91 -14.94
N ILE A 114 -16.95 -13.73 -15.44
CA ILE A 114 -17.41 -12.42 -14.99
C ILE A 114 -18.53 -11.94 -15.93
N ASP A 115 -19.53 -11.25 -15.39
CA ASP A 115 -20.61 -10.66 -16.18
C ASP A 115 -20.06 -9.75 -17.29
N ALA A 116 -20.67 -9.81 -18.49
CA ALA A 116 -20.18 -9.06 -19.65
C ALA A 116 -20.23 -7.54 -19.45
N SER A 117 -21.15 -7.02 -18.62
CA SER A 117 -21.24 -5.61 -18.28
C SER A 117 -20.07 -5.13 -17.42
N LEU A 118 -19.41 -6.04 -16.70
CA LEU A 118 -18.25 -5.80 -15.85
C LEU A 118 -16.94 -6.13 -16.58
N LYS A 119 -16.93 -6.08 -17.92
CA LYS A 119 -15.75 -6.28 -18.74
C LYS A 119 -15.52 -5.09 -19.65
N ALA A 120 -14.30 -4.55 -19.64
CA ALA A 120 -13.78 -3.67 -20.66
C ALA A 120 -12.81 -4.47 -21.54
N PRO A 121 -13.20 -4.87 -22.77
CA PRO A 121 -12.35 -5.68 -23.63
C PRO A 121 -11.03 -4.98 -23.95
N ILE A 122 -9.95 -5.76 -23.99
CA ILE A 122 -8.68 -5.34 -24.57
C ILE A 122 -8.25 -6.39 -25.62
N GLU A 123 -7.11 -6.15 -26.26
CA GLU A 123 -6.64 -7.01 -27.35
C GLU A 123 -6.27 -8.43 -26.90
N GLN A 124 -6.17 -9.36 -27.87
CA GLN A 124 -5.59 -10.70 -27.70
C GLN A 124 -6.26 -11.60 -26.64
N GLY A 125 -7.57 -11.46 -26.43
CA GLY A 125 -8.32 -12.36 -25.54
C GLY A 125 -8.21 -11.99 -24.07
N PHE A 126 -7.91 -10.72 -23.76
CA PHE A 126 -7.91 -10.18 -22.41
C PHE A 126 -9.04 -9.16 -22.23
N CYS A 127 -9.39 -8.87 -20.98
CA CYS A 127 -10.27 -7.78 -20.61
C CYS A 127 -9.86 -7.20 -19.25
N ILE A 128 -10.29 -5.98 -18.97
CA ILE A 128 -10.22 -5.37 -17.64
C ILE A 128 -11.57 -5.63 -16.96
N GLY A 129 -11.53 -6.07 -15.71
CA GLY A 129 -12.71 -6.39 -14.91
C GLY A 129 -12.66 -5.74 -13.53
N PRO A 130 -13.46 -6.24 -12.58
CA PRO A 130 -13.44 -5.78 -11.20
C PRO A 130 -12.03 -5.79 -10.61
N HIS A 131 -11.74 -4.79 -9.78
CA HIS A 131 -10.50 -4.65 -9.05
C HIS A 131 -10.38 -5.74 -7.98
N CYS A 132 -9.25 -6.46 -7.94
CA CYS A 132 -9.07 -7.64 -7.07
C CYS A 132 -8.42 -7.32 -5.70
N SER A 133 -8.10 -6.06 -5.41
CA SER A 133 -7.55 -5.71 -4.07
C SER A 133 -8.48 -6.13 -2.93
N PRO A 134 -7.96 -6.77 -1.87
CA PRO A 134 -8.70 -7.15 -0.66
C PRO A 134 -9.60 -6.05 -0.07
N ILE A 135 -9.20 -4.79 -0.24
CA ILE A 135 -9.89 -3.63 0.34
C ILE A 135 -11.32 -3.49 -0.20
N PHE A 136 -11.52 -3.67 -1.51
CA PHE A 136 -12.84 -3.57 -2.14
C PHE A 136 -13.78 -4.73 -1.76
N TRP A 137 -13.22 -5.80 -1.21
CA TRP A 137 -13.93 -7.06 -0.94
C TRP A 137 -14.02 -7.42 0.54
N ASN A 138 -13.54 -6.54 1.44
CA ASN A 138 -13.50 -6.75 2.88
C ASN A 138 -12.79 -8.07 3.28
N ARG A 139 -11.62 -8.32 2.68
CA ARG A 139 -10.89 -9.59 2.83
C ARG A 139 -9.73 -9.54 3.81
N ASN A 140 -9.37 -8.38 4.38
CA ASN A 140 -8.33 -8.38 5.42
C ASN A 140 -8.86 -9.07 6.70
N PRO A 141 -7.98 -9.55 7.60
CA PRO A 141 -8.38 -10.22 8.82
C PRO A 141 -9.44 -9.43 9.63
N GLY A 142 -10.56 -10.07 9.94
CA GLY A 142 -11.66 -9.48 10.74
C GLY A 142 -12.61 -8.53 9.99
N GLU A 143 -12.31 -8.16 8.75
CA GLU A 143 -13.12 -7.19 8.00
C GLU A 143 -14.49 -7.74 7.56
N ALA A 144 -14.55 -9.04 7.26
CA ALA A 144 -15.78 -9.70 6.85
C ALA A 144 -16.83 -9.70 7.98
N GLU A 145 -16.38 -9.87 9.22
CA GLU A 145 -17.20 -9.79 10.43
C GLU A 145 -17.60 -8.34 10.74
N LEU A 146 -16.66 -7.41 10.57
CA LEU A 146 -16.82 -6.00 10.95
C LEU A 146 -17.76 -5.22 10.03
N TYR A 147 -17.53 -5.24 8.70
CA TYR A 147 -18.22 -4.35 7.75
C TYR A 147 -19.38 -5.03 7.03
N GLY A 148 -19.08 -6.16 6.41
CA GLY A 148 -20.04 -6.99 5.74
C GLY A 148 -19.82 -7.24 4.27
N ALA A 149 -20.86 -7.00 3.46
CA ALA A 149 -20.78 -7.32 2.04
C ALA A 149 -19.67 -6.48 1.36
N PRO A 150 -19.00 -7.03 0.33
CA PRO A 150 -18.09 -6.27 -0.52
C PRO A 150 -18.69 -4.97 -1.03
N SER A 151 -17.82 -4.07 -1.51
CA SER A 151 -18.24 -2.87 -2.23
C SER A 151 -19.19 -3.25 -3.39
N PRO A 152 -20.30 -2.51 -3.58
CA PRO A 152 -21.18 -2.73 -4.72
C PRO A 152 -20.54 -2.28 -6.05
N ASN A 153 -19.43 -1.55 -6.00
CA ASN A 153 -18.75 -0.98 -7.15
C ASN A 153 -17.24 -1.24 -7.04
N CYS A 154 -16.86 -2.44 -7.49
CA CYS A 154 -15.46 -2.86 -7.60
C CYS A 154 -14.88 -2.59 -9.01
N GLY A 155 -15.56 -1.83 -9.87
CA GLY A 155 -15.13 -1.62 -11.26
C GLY A 155 -15.52 -2.76 -12.22
N PRO A 156 -15.01 -2.76 -13.46
CA PRO A 156 -13.99 -1.85 -13.99
C PRO A 156 -14.52 -0.42 -14.16
N TRP A 157 -13.63 0.56 -14.12
CA TRP A 157 -13.99 1.98 -14.20
C TRP A 157 -13.42 2.61 -15.47
N LYS A 158 -14.27 3.14 -16.35
CA LYS A 158 -13.83 3.69 -17.65
C LYS A 158 -13.31 5.12 -17.54
N THR A 159 -13.72 5.82 -16.49
CA THR A 159 -13.38 7.23 -16.27
C THR A 159 -12.88 7.44 -14.85
N LEU A 160 -12.12 8.51 -14.63
CA LEU A 160 -11.67 8.90 -13.29
C LEU A 160 -12.87 9.21 -12.36
N GLN A 161 -13.98 9.67 -12.93
CA GLN A 161 -15.21 9.90 -12.17
C GLN A 161 -15.79 8.58 -11.65
N ASP A 162 -15.89 7.55 -12.50
CA ASP A 162 -16.38 6.22 -12.08
C ASP A 162 -15.46 5.61 -11.03
N TYR A 163 -14.14 5.79 -11.18
CA TYR A 163 -13.15 5.35 -10.21
C TYR A 163 -13.36 6.01 -8.83
N CYS A 164 -13.54 7.33 -8.79
CA CYS A 164 -13.83 8.05 -7.55
C CYS A 164 -15.14 7.60 -6.90
N SER A 165 -16.18 7.34 -7.72
CA SER A 165 -17.42 6.73 -7.22
C SER A 165 -17.17 5.37 -6.58
N GLY A 166 -16.35 4.51 -7.21
CA GLY A 166 -15.93 3.23 -6.64
C GLY A 166 -15.21 3.38 -5.29
N LEU A 167 -14.30 4.35 -5.15
CA LEU A 167 -13.63 4.64 -3.88
C LEU A 167 -14.63 5.07 -2.78
N VAL A 168 -15.57 5.96 -3.10
CA VAL A 168 -16.57 6.46 -2.14
C VAL A 168 -17.55 5.36 -1.73
N GLU A 169 -18.03 4.56 -2.67
CA GLU A 169 -18.92 3.42 -2.38
C GLU A 169 -18.21 2.36 -1.53
N THR A 170 -16.91 2.15 -1.78
CA THR A 170 -16.07 1.28 -0.96
C THR A 170 -15.94 1.82 0.46
N ALA A 171 -15.74 3.12 0.63
CA ALA A 171 -15.71 3.77 1.95
C ALA A 171 -17.00 3.50 2.76
N PHE A 172 -18.17 3.65 2.13
CA PHE A 172 -19.45 3.34 2.77
C PHE A 172 -19.61 1.85 3.10
N SER A 173 -19.19 0.96 2.20
CA SER A 173 -19.24 -0.49 2.42
C SER A 173 -18.34 -0.96 3.57
N ARG A 174 -17.40 -0.11 3.99
CA ARG A 174 -16.41 -0.34 5.05
C ARG A 174 -16.73 0.41 6.35
N LEU A 175 -17.99 0.79 6.53
CA LEU A 175 -18.51 1.20 7.83
C LEU A 175 -18.93 -0.05 8.62
N PRO A 176 -18.67 -0.12 9.94
CA PRO A 176 -19.06 -1.26 10.75
C PRO A 176 -20.55 -1.54 10.72
N ARG A 177 -20.91 -2.83 10.77
CA ARG A 177 -22.29 -3.24 10.99
C ARG A 177 -22.76 -2.80 12.37
N HIS A 178 -24.07 -2.59 12.46
CA HIS A 178 -24.70 -2.33 13.74
C HIS A 178 -24.38 -3.46 14.74
N GLY A 179 -23.81 -3.10 15.89
CA GLY A 179 -23.41 -4.04 16.94
C GLY A 179 -22.12 -4.83 16.69
N ALA A 180 -21.40 -4.58 15.58
CA ALA A 180 -20.10 -5.23 15.33
C ALA A 180 -18.96 -4.67 16.20
N ILE A 181 -19.10 -3.43 16.66
CA ILE A 181 -18.13 -2.79 17.54
C ILE A 181 -18.36 -3.31 18.97
N THR A 182 -17.45 -4.17 19.44
CA THR A 182 -17.54 -4.80 20.77
C THR A 182 -16.59 -4.17 21.79
N GLN A 183 -15.64 -3.36 21.34
CA GLN A 183 -14.64 -2.69 22.16
C GLN A 183 -14.90 -1.19 22.24
N GLU A 184 -14.44 -0.55 23.31
CA GLU A 184 -14.45 0.90 23.45
C GLU A 184 -13.47 1.51 22.44
N LEU A 185 -13.97 2.41 21.59
CA LEU A 185 -13.14 3.10 20.61
C LEU A 185 -12.40 4.25 21.26
N ALA A 186 -11.13 4.40 20.91
CA ALA A 186 -10.40 5.62 21.26
C ALA A 186 -11.06 6.83 20.57
N PRO A 187 -11.12 8.01 21.22
CA PRO A 187 -11.80 9.19 20.67
C PRO A 187 -11.37 9.54 19.25
N HIS A 188 -10.07 9.42 18.97
CA HIS A 188 -9.49 9.70 17.65
C HIS A 188 -9.98 8.74 16.54
N GLN A 189 -10.55 7.58 16.84
CA GLN A 189 -11.06 6.69 15.79
C GLN A 189 -12.31 7.27 15.11
N GLY A 190 -13.06 8.11 15.82
CA GLY A 190 -14.28 8.74 15.34
C GLY A 190 -15.51 7.82 15.37
N SER A 191 -16.69 8.43 15.46
CA SER A 191 -17.97 7.72 15.40
C SER A 191 -18.36 7.35 13.96
N ILE A 192 -19.27 6.39 13.77
CA ILE A 192 -19.81 6.06 12.43
C ILE A 192 -20.36 7.31 11.72
N GLU A 193 -21.03 8.20 12.47
CA GLU A 193 -21.54 9.46 11.92
C GLU A 193 -20.42 10.42 11.48
N ASP A 194 -19.31 10.49 12.25
CA ASP A 194 -18.13 11.26 11.84
C ASP A 194 -17.58 10.74 10.51
N HIS A 195 -17.50 9.41 10.34
CA HIS A 195 -17.04 8.80 9.09
C HIS A 195 -18.00 9.06 7.93
N ILE A 196 -19.33 8.96 8.15
CA ILE A 196 -20.32 9.30 7.12
C ILE A 196 -20.16 10.75 6.66
N HIS A 197 -19.97 11.70 7.59
CA HIS A 197 -19.72 13.09 7.24
C HIS A 197 -18.43 13.26 6.43
N LEU A 198 -17.33 12.62 6.85
CA LEU A 198 -16.05 12.68 6.14
C LEU A 198 -16.13 12.07 4.73
N ILE A 199 -16.82 10.94 4.56
CA ILE A 199 -17.00 10.30 3.25
C ILE A 199 -17.83 11.21 2.34
N ASN A 200 -18.91 11.81 2.84
CA ASN A 200 -19.73 12.74 2.06
C ASN A 200 -18.94 13.99 1.64
N ALA A 201 -18.18 14.59 2.55
CA ALA A 201 -17.30 15.74 2.23
C ALA A 201 -16.23 15.35 1.20
N THR A 202 -15.63 14.17 1.36
CA THR A 202 -14.65 13.64 0.41
C THR A 202 -15.24 13.47 -0.98
N ARG A 203 -16.46 12.93 -1.10
CA ARG A 203 -17.17 12.82 -2.38
C ARG A 203 -17.29 14.16 -3.09
N GLU A 204 -17.65 15.23 -2.37
CA GLU A 204 -17.78 16.58 -2.94
C GLU A 204 -16.42 17.16 -3.35
N VAL A 205 -15.40 17.00 -2.52
CA VAL A 205 -14.02 17.44 -2.84
C VAL A 205 -13.48 16.72 -4.08
N LEU A 206 -13.61 15.39 -4.14
CA LEU A 206 -13.15 14.58 -5.27
C LEU A 206 -13.80 15.02 -6.58
N GLN A 207 -15.10 15.33 -6.59
CA GLN A 207 -15.80 15.84 -7.78
C GLN A 207 -15.23 17.15 -8.33
N LEU A 208 -14.59 17.97 -7.50
CA LEU A 208 -13.90 19.17 -7.94
C LEU A 208 -12.45 18.87 -8.34
N LEU A 209 -11.74 18.03 -7.58
CA LEU A 209 -10.36 17.64 -7.87
C LEU A 209 -10.23 16.98 -9.25
N ILE A 210 -11.14 16.08 -9.63
CA ILE A 210 -11.08 15.40 -10.93
C ILE A 210 -11.31 16.32 -12.14
N LYS A 211 -11.72 17.57 -11.93
CA LYS A 211 -11.82 18.61 -12.97
C LYS A 211 -10.49 19.34 -13.20
N ASP A 212 -9.54 19.23 -12.27
CA ASP A 212 -8.22 19.85 -12.41
C ASP A 212 -7.39 19.13 -13.47
N GLN A 213 -6.87 19.89 -14.44
CA GLN A 213 -6.13 19.33 -15.57
C GLN A 213 -4.86 18.58 -15.14
N ARG A 214 -4.21 18.98 -14.04
CA ARG A 214 -3.00 18.30 -13.53
C ARG A 214 -3.35 16.90 -13.06
N ILE A 215 -4.48 16.76 -12.35
CA ILE A 215 -4.99 15.47 -11.88
C ILE A 215 -5.41 14.62 -13.08
N GLN A 216 -6.14 15.17 -14.04
CA GLN A 216 -6.53 14.44 -15.26
C GLN A 216 -5.32 13.91 -16.04
N ASN A 217 -4.28 14.75 -16.21
CA ASN A 217 -3.05 14.34 -16.88
C ASN A 217 -2.29 13.24 -16.12
N ALA A 218 -2.37 13.26 -14.78
CA ALA A 218 -1.75 12.28 -13.90
C ALA A 218 -2.62 11.03 -13.66
N ALA A 219 -3.86 11.01 -14.15
CA ALA A 219 -4.80 9.93 -13.90
C ALA A 219 -4.78 8.84 -14.99
N THR A 220 -3.86 8.89 -15.94
CA THR A 220 -3.87 7.95 -17.07
C THR A 220 -3.83 6.49 -16.56
N PRO A 221 -4.72 5.60 -17.03
CA PRO A 221 -4.72 4.18 -16.65
C PRO A 221 -3.35 3.53 -16.86
N THR A 222 -2.77 3.02 -15.77
CA THR A 222 -1.41 2.51 -15.72
C THR A 222 -1.35 1.25 -14.89
N LEU A 223 -0.73 0.20 -15.42
CA LEU A 223 -0.43 -1.04 -14.70
C LEU A 223 1.04 -0.99 -14.27
N LEU A 224 1.30 -1.04 -12.98
CA LEU A 224 2.62 -1.31 -12.39
C LEU A 224 2.51 -2.50 -11.44
N HIS A 225 3.65 -3.05 -11.00
CA HIS A 225 3.65 -4.05 -9.93
C HIS A 225 3.18 -3.40 -8.62
N SER A 226 2.29 -4.08 -7.90
CA SER A 226 1.69 -3.61 -6.65
C SER A 226 2.63 -3.67 -5.45
N ASP A 227 3.66 -4.52 -5.49
CA ASP A 227 4.60 -4.70 -4.37
C ASP A 227 6.06 -4.82 -4.83
N PHE A 228 6.71 -3.68 -5.09
CA PHE A 228 8.13 -3.61 -5.48
C PHE A 228 9.09 -3.63 -4.27
N HIS A 229 8.84 -4.51 -3.31
CA HIS A 229 9.79 -4.84 -2.25
C HIS A 229 10.97 -5.66 -2.81
N MET A 230 12.17 -5.50 -2.24
CA MET A 230 13.38 -6.23 -2.67
C MET A 230 13.18 -7.75 -2.79
N GLY A 231 12.40 -8.34 -1.88
CA GLY A 231 12.13 -9.78 -1.84
C GLY A 231 11.44 -10.34 -3.09
N ASN A 232 10.76 -9.49 -3.86
CA ASN A 232 10.07 -9.85 -5.09
C ASN A 232 10.95 -9.70 -6.34
N ILE A 233 12.22 -9.34 -6.16
CA ILE A 233 13.19 -9.09 -7.23
C ILE A 233 14.32 -10.13 -7.17
N PHE A 234 14.58 -10.78 -8.30
CA PHE A 234 15.72 -11.67 -8.49
C PHE A 234 16.72 -11.03 -9.45
N VAL A 235 18.01 -11.19 -9.16
CA VAL A 235 19.13 -10.71 -9.97
C VAL A 235 20.11 -11.83 -10.29
N SER A 236 20.92 -11.66 -11.34
CA SER A 236 21.97 -12.63 -11.68
C SER A 236 23.02 -12.73 -10.56
N ALA A 237 23.49 -13.95 -10.33
CA ALA A 237 24.56 -14.21 -9.35
C ALA A 237 25.93 -13.72 -9.86
N GLU A 238 26.10 -13.66 -11.19
CA GLU A 238 27.31 -13.20 -11.86
C GLU A 238 27.34 -11.67 -12.01
N ASP A 239 26.19 -11.07 -12.33
CA ASP A 239 26.02 -9.62 -12.44
C ASP A 239 24.71 -9.17 -11.74
N PRO A 240 24.78 -8.69 -10.49
CA PRO A 240 23.60 -8.32 -9.72
C PRO A 240 22.92 -7.03 -10.22
N THR A 241 23.40 -6.42 -11.31
CA THR A 241 22.72 -5.30 -11.98
C THR A 241 21.68 -5.76 -13.00
N ILE A 242 21.67 -7.06 -13.34
CA ILE A 242 20.73 -7.66 -14.28
C ILE A 242 19.57 -8.29 -13.50
N ILE A 243 18.36 -7.77 -13.71
CA ILE A 243 17.12 -8.35 -13.16
C ILE A 243 16.79 -9.62 -13.96
N THR A 244 16.62 -10.73 -13.24
CA THR A 244 16.36 -12.06 -13.81
C THR A 244 15.00 -12.63 -13.41
N GLY A 245 14.30 -12.00 -12.47
CA GLY A 245 12.96 -12.40 -12.06
C GLY A 245 12.21 -11.28 -11.33
N LEU A 246 10.94 -11.08 -11.71
CA LEU A 246 9.96 -10.28 -10.98
C LEU A 246 8.78 -11.19 -10.64
N ILE A 247 8.55 -11.39 -9.35
CA ILE A 247 7.54 -12.32 -8.82
C ILE A 247 6.50 -11.57 -8.00
N ASP A 248 5.43 -12.27 -7.62
CA ASP A 248 4.35 -11.75 -6.80
C ASP A 248 3.47 -10.69 -7.47
N TRP A 249 2.84 -11.10 -8.58
CA TRP A 249 1.91 -10.28 -9.35
C TRP A 249 0.49 -10.25 -8.75
N GLN A 250 0.33 -10.71 -7.50
CA GLN A 250 -0.93 -10.68 -6.79
C GLN A 250 -1.38 -9.23 -6.55
N SER A 251 -2.67 -8.96 -6.78
CA SER A 251 -3.28 -7.62 -6.66
C SER A 251 -2.81 -6.57 -7.68
N ALA A 252 -1.88 -6.92 -8.60
CA ALA A 252 -1.46 -6.02 -9.67
C ALA A 252 -2.67 -5.61 -10.52
N SER A 253 -2.90 -4.30 -10.61
CA SER A 253 -4.11 -3.72 -11.20
C SER A 253 -3.78 -2.45 -11.96
N ILE A 254 -4.71 -2.04 -12.82
CA ILE A 254 -4.61 -0.81 -13.60
C ILE A 254 -5.26 0.30 -12.79
N GLU A 255 -4.45 1.27 -12.39
CA GLU A 255 -4.82 2.38 -11.52
C GLU A 255 -4.51 3.73 -12.18
N PRO A 256 -5.07 4.84 -11.68
CA PRO A 256 -4.58 6.17 -12.06
C PRO A 256 -3.08 6.27 -11.75
N ALA A 257 -2.27 6.78 -12.70
CA ALA A 257 -0.81 6.84 -12.53
C ALA A 257 -0.36 7.56 -11.25
N PHE A 258 -1.15 8.51 -10.73
CA PHE A 258 -0.87 9.19 -9.46
C PHE A 258 -0.88 8.28 -8.24
N ILE A 259 -1.53 7.11 -8.28
CA ILE A 259 -1.48 6.13 -7.18
C ILE A 259 -0.04 5.66 -6.97
N TYR A 260 0.74 5.52 -8.04
CA TYR A 260 2.16 5.13 -7.96
C TYR A 260 3.11 6.34 -7.86
N ALA A 261 2.60 7.57 -7.91
CA ALA A 261 3.43 8.78 -8.07
C ALA A 261 4.49 8.94 -7.00
N ASN A 262 4.21 8.54 -5.76
CA ASN A 262 5.13 8.74 -4.64
C ASN A 262 5.65 7.44 -4.05
N GLU A 263 5.35 6.30 -4.67
CA GLU A 263 5.97 5.05 -4.30
C GLU A 263 7.45 5.10 -4.67
N THR A 264 8.29 4.74 -3.70
CA THR A 264 9.72 4.60 -3.85
C THR A 264 10.05 3.21 -3.35
N PRO A 265 10.84 2.41 -4.08
CA PRO A 265 11.29 1.11 -3.57
C PRO A 265 11.95 1.29 -2.20
N ASP A 266 11.74 0.32 -1.33
CA ASP A 266 12.29 0.29 0.03
C ASP A 266 13.80 0.54 0.08
N PHE A 267 14.56 -0.09 -0.82
CA PHE A 267 16.02 0.09 -0.94
C PHE A 267 16.45 1.46 -1.49
N ALA A 268 15.52 2.20 -2.10
CA ALA A 268 15.74 3.55 -2.62
C ALA A 268 15.06 4.61 -1.73
N THR A 269 14.53 4.23 -0.56
CA THR A 269 13.94 5.17 0.38
C THR A 269 15.04 5.71 1.31
N PRO A 270 15.33 7.02 1.30
CA PRO A 270 16.29 7.60 2.23
C PRO A 270 15.83 7.35 3.66
N ALA A 271 16.75 6.99 4.57
CA ALA A 271 16.43 6.91 5.98
C ALA A 271 15.93 8.28 6.44
N VAL A 272 14.67 8.34 6.85
CA VAL A 272 14.14 9.53 7.51
C VAL A 272 14.78 9.52 8.90
N ASP A 273 15.57 10.54 9.22
CA ASP A 273 16.01 10.80 10.59
C ASP A 273 14.73 11.10 11.38
N VAL A 274 14.11 10.06 11.94
CA VAL A 274 13.05 10.21 12.93
C VAL A 274 13.75 10.81 14.14
N ASP A 275 13.30 11.99 14.52
CA ASP A 275 13.92 12.89 15.49
C ASP A 275 14.52 12.16 16.71
N ASP A 276 15.67 12.67 17.13
CA ASP A 276 16.63 12.16 18.11
C ASP A 276 16.11 12.26 19.56
N THR A 277 14.81 12.04 19.78
CA THR A 277 14.17 12.39 21.07
C THR A 277 14.01 11.26 22.05
N MET A 278 14.43 10.01 21.83
CA MET A 278 14.20 8.93 22.82
C MET A 278 15.36 7.95 23.06
N SER A 279 16.61 8.35 22.91
CA SER A 279 17.72 7.56 23.48
C SER A 279 18.82 8.44 24.07
N ALA A 280 18.59 8.95 25.26
CA ALA A 280 19.70 9.11 26.20
C ALA A 280 20.10 7.71 26.68
N ASP A 281 21.38 7.40 26.55
CA ASP A 281 22.08 6.21 27.03
C ASP A 281 21.87 4.89 26.30
N SER A 282 22.64 4.74 25.22
CA SER A 282 23.25 3.45 24.85
C SER A 282 24.64 3.72 24.27
N GLN A 283 25.64 3.81 25.15
CA GLN A 283 27.05 3.86 24.75
C GLN A 283 27.50 2.49 24.23
N SER A 284 27.27 2.23 22.95
CA SER A 284 28.11 1.33 22.16
C SER A 284 27.78 1.53 20.70
N GLU A 285 28.65 2.19 19.92
CA GLU A 285 28.83 1.95 18.47
C GLU A 285 29.84 2.94 17.86
N VAL A 286 31.13 2.69 18.03
CA VAL A 286 32.19 3.43 17.31
C VAL A 286 32.57 2.73 15.98
N ASN A 287 32.03 1.55 15.70
CA ASN A 287 32.30 0.78 14.46
C ASN A 287 31.14 0.75 13.43
N ASN A 288 29.99 1.40 13.70
CA ASN A 288 28.78 1.32 12.85
C ASN A 288 28.47 2.61 12.07
N SER A 289 29.17 3.71 12.33
CA SER A 289 28.85 5.02 11.73
C SER A 289 29.16 5.09 10.23
N SER A 290 30.28 4.51 9.77
CA SER A 290 30.71 4.59 8.37
C SER A 290 29.88 3.72 7.42
N ASN A 291 29.47 2.52 7.85
CA ASN A 291 28.58 1.65 7.08
C ASN A 291 27.18 2.24 6.96
N ASN A 292 26.68 2.88 8.03
CA ASN A 292 25.39 3.55 8.01
C ASN A 292 25.43 4.81 7.11
N GLU A 293 26.52 5.57 7.13
CA GLU A 293 26.69 6.72 6.23
C GLU A 293 26.76 6.30 4.75
N ARG A 294 27.46 5.20 4.44
CA ARG A 294 27.50 4.65 3.08
C ARG A 294 26.11 4.19 2.62
N ALA A 295 25.39 3.44 3.45
CA ALA A 295 24.04 2.97 3.12
C ALA A 295 23.09 4.15 2.86
N ARG A 296 23.15 5.21 3.67
CA ARG A 296 22.37 6.45 3.46
C ARG A 296 22.71 7.13 2.14
N LYS A 297 24.00 7.23 1.79
CA LYS A 297 24.44 7.80 0.51
C LYS A 297 23.98 6.95 -0.68
N ASP A 298 24.11 5.64 -0.58
CA ASP A 298 23.68 4.70 -1.61
C ASP A 298 22.16 4.79 -1.83
N ALA A 299 21.37 4.81 -0.76
CA ALA A 299 19.92 4.99 -0.83
C ALA A 299 19.54 6.33 -1.48
N ALA A 300 20.24 7.42 -1.16
CA ALA A 300 20.02 8.72 -1.80
C ALA A 300 20.36 8.70 -3.30
N ILE A 301 21.43 8.02 -3.71
CA ILE A 301 21.79 7.84 -5.14
C ILE A 301 20.72 7.00 -5.84
N CYS A 302 20.24 5.93 -5.20
CA CYS A 302 19.16 5.09 -5.74
C CYS A 302 17.87 5.89 -5.89
N TYR A 303 17.47 6.66 -4.87
CA TYR A 303 16.33 7.56 -4.92
C TYR A 303 16.41 8.53 -6.12
N GLN A 304 17.54 9.23 -6.26
CA GLN A 304 17.75 10.17 -7.35
C GLN A 304 17.71 9.47 -8.71
N THR A 305 18.33 8.30 -8.81
CA THR A 305 18.32 7.49 -10.04
C THR A 305 16.90 7.10 -10.43
N TYR A 306 16.13 6.59 -9.47
CA TYR A 306 14.74 6.20 -9.64
C TYR A 306 13.88 7.39 -10.07
N ASP A 307 13.97 8.51 -9.34
CA ASP A 307 13.18 9.70 -9.61
C ASP A 307 13.49 10.32 -10.99
N VAL A 308 14.77 10.42 -11.35
CA VAL A 308 15.20 10.91 -12.66
C VAL A 308 14.74 9.98 -13.78
N CYS A 309 14.85 8.66 -13.60
CA CYS A 309 14.41 7.70 -14.61
C CYS A 309 12.89 7.78 -14.82
N LEU A 310 12.08 7.81 -13.76
CA LEU A 310 10.63 7.88 -13.93
C LEU A 310 10.18 9.23 -14.49
N LYS A 311 10.72 10.35 -14.03
CA LYS A 311 10.37 11.68 -14.56
C LYS A 311 10.88 11.91 -15.98
N GLY A 312 12.06 11.38 -16.31
CA GLY A 312 12.76 11.64 -17.56
C GLY A 312 12.47 10.64 -18.67
N LEU A 313 12.25 9.37 -18.33
CA LEU A 313 12.16 8.28 -19.29
C LEU A 313 10.78 7.64 -19.40
N ALA A 314 9.87 7.86 -18.45
CA ALA A 314 8.50 7.33 -18.45
C ALA A 314 7.46 8.47 -18.61
N PRO A 315 7.11 8.89 -19.84
CA PRO A 315 6.22 10.02 -20.09
C PRO A 315 4.85 9.92 -19.40
N LYS A 316 4.30 8.71 -19.30
CA LYS A 316 3.00 8.46 -18.66
C LYS A 316 3.01 8.67 -17.15
N LEU A 317 4.15 8.42 -16.51
CA LEU A 317 4.35 8.61 -15.07
C LEU A 317 4.80 10.04 -14.74
N ARG A 318 5.36 10.78 -15.69
CA ARG A 318 5.91 12.12 -15.44
C ARG A 318 4.88 13.09 -14.84
N PRO A 319 3.63 13.23 -15.35
CA PRO A 319 2.64 14.12 -14.73
C PRO A 319 2.34 13.73 -13.29
N ALA A 320 2.24 12.42 -13.02
CA ALA A 320 2.02 11.86 -11.69
C ALA A 320 3.18 12.18 -10.74
N ARG A 321 4.44 11.93 -11.15
CA ARG A 321 5.66 12.25 -10.38
C ARG A 321 5.87 13.75 -10.10
N LEU A 322 5.22 14.63 -10.85
CA LEU A 322 5.28 16.09 -10.67
C LEU A 322 4.06 16.64 -9.92
N LEU A 323 3.06 15.80 -9.64
CA LEU A 323 1.85 16.19 -8.95
C LEU A 323 2.16 16.37 -7.46
N GLY A 324 1.76 17.51 -6.89
CA GLY A 324 1.92 17.77 -5.47
C GLY A 324 1.12 16.75 -4.63
N PRO A 325 1.67 16.21 -3.53
CA PRO A 325 1.02 15.18 -2.71
C PRO A 325 -0.42 15.56 -2.28
N SER A 326 -0.63 16.82 -1.87
CA SER A 326 -1.94 17.31 -1.45
C SER A 326 -3.04 17.13 -2.50
N LEU A 327 -2.69 17.08 -3.79
CA LEU A 327 -3.67 16.92 -4.88
C LEU A 327 -4.15 15.47 -5.09
N PHE A 328 -3.47 14.48 -4.53
CA PHE A 328 -3.83 13.07 -4.76
C PHE A 328 -3.88 12.20 -3.49
N ARG A 329 -3.33 12.64 -2.34
CA ARG A 329 -3.38 11.89 -1.08
C ARG A 329 -4.80 11.50 -0.67
N LEU A 330 -5.78 12.38 -0.89
CA LEU A 330 -7.18 12.06 -0.58
C LEU A 330 -7.67 10.77 -1.27
N PHE A 331 -7.19 10.48 -2.50
CA PHE A 331 -7.56 9.27 -3.23
C PHE A 331 -7.00 7.99 -2.58
N HIS A 332 -5.86 8.08 -1.89
CA HIS A 332 -5.26 6.95 -1.18
C HIS A 332 -6.03 6.55 0.07
N TYR A 333 -6.58 7.52 0.81
CA TYR A 333 -7.14 7.28 2.14
C TYR A 333 -8.68 7.25 2.18
N CYS A 334 -9.35 7.83 1.17
CA CYS A 334 -10.80 8.07 1.26
C CYS A 334 -11.65 6.80 1.36
N HIS A 335 -11.15 5.67 0.89
CA HIS A 335 -11.90 4.40 0.84
C HIS A 335 -11.63 3.51 2.05
N THR A 336 -10.78 3.94 2.98
CA THR A 336 -10.36 3.19 4.17
C THR A 336 -10.54 3.97 5.46
N THR A 337 -11.44 4.98 5.45
CA THR A 337 -11.62 5.95 6.55
C THR A 337 -11.75 5.30 7.92
N TRP A 338 -12.57 4.24 8.04
CA TRP A 338 -12.79 3.53 9.30
C TRP A 338 -11.51 2.83 9.79
N ARG A 339 -10.84 2.10 8.89
CA ARG A 339 -9.62 1.34 9.19
C ARG A 339 -8.49 2.27 9.65
N ASP A 340 -8.36 3.42 8.99
CA ASP A 340 -7.24 4.33 9.17
C ASP A 340 -7.52 5.44 10.21
N SER A 341 -8.69 5.39 10.87
CA SER A 341 -9.23 6.40 11.79
C SER A 341 -9.64 7.73 11.11
N ALA A 342 -10.64 8.40 11.69
CA ALA A 342 -11.20 9.65 11.14
C ALA A 342 -10.16 10.78 10.90
N PRO A 343 -9.14 11.00 11.76
CA PRO A 343 -8.13 12.04 11.59
C PRO A 343 -7.29 11.88 10.33
N ALA A 344 -7.05 10.66 9.84
CA ALA A 344 -6.23 10.45 8.64
C ALA A 344 -6.83 11.17 7.41
N VAL A 345 -8.12 10.97 7.18
CA VAL A 345 -8.84 11.60 6.06
C VAL A 345 -9.17 13.06 6.38
N ARG A 346 -9.51 13.36 7.64
CA ARG A 346 -9.83 14.74 8.05
C ARG A 346 -8.64 15.67 7.88
N GLN A 347 -7.42 15.22 8.20
CA GLN A 347 -6.19 15.99 8.01
C GLN A 347 -6.00 16.37 6.54
N GLU A 348 -6.14 15.41 5.61
CA GLU A 348 -6.02 15.68 4.17
C GLU A 348 -7.07 16.68 3.68
N LEU A 349 -8.31 16.57 4.18
CA LEU A 349 -9.38 17.54 3.86
C LEU A 349 -9.10 18.93 4.43
N CYS A 350 -8.59 19.02 5.66
CA CYS A 350 -8.19 20.28 6.30
C CYS A 350 -7.05 20.96 5.54
N GLU A 351 -5.99 20.21 5.19
CA GLU A 351 -4.86 20.72 4.41
C GLU A 351 -5.28 21.21 3.03
N LEU A 352 -6.11 20.43 2.33
CA LEU A 352 -6.68 20.82 1.04
C LEU A 352 -7.54 22.08 1.15
N SER A 353 -8.37 22.18 2.18
CA SER A 353 -9.22 23.35 2.42
C SER A 353 -8.40 24.60 2.68
N ALA A 354 -7.39 24.51 3.54
CA ALA A 354 -6.51 25.62 3.91
C ALA A 354 -5.72 26.17 2.71
N HIS A 355 -5.24 25.29 1.83
CA HIS A 355 -4.40 25.66 0.69
C HIS A 355 -5.16 25.70 -0.65
N TRP A 356 -6.50 25.62 -0.64
CA TRP A 356 -7.31 25.45 -1.87
C TRP A 356 -7.00 26.50 -2.95
N SER A 357 -6.94 27.77 -2.54
CA SER A 357 -6.66 28.89 -3.43
C SER A 357 -5.19 28.92 -3.88
N GLU A 358 -4.25 28.58 -2.98
CA GLU A 358 -2.81 28.53 -3.27
C GLU A 358 -2.46 27.39 -4.23
N LEU A 359 -3.18 26.28 -4.14
CA LEU A 359 -3.11 25.16 -5.07
C LEU A 359 -3.69 25.49 -6.44
N GLY A 360 -4.38 26.63 -6.60
CA GLY A 360 -5.00 27.08 -7.84
C GLY A 360 -6.24 26.27 -8.23
N LEU A 361 -6.93 25.66 -7.26
CA LEU A 361 -8.14 24.89 -7.50
C LEU A 361 -9.34 25.83 -7.75
N GLN A 362 -10.24 25.42 -8.65
CA GLN A 362 -11.39 26.24 -9.03
C GLN A 362 -12.44 26.27 -7.93
N GLY A 363 -13.05 27.44 -7.72
CA GLY A 363 -14.11 27.64 -6.73
C GLY A 363 -13.60 27.65 -5.29
N SER A 364 -14.49 27.36 -4.35
CA SER A 364 -14.17 27.18 -2.93
C SER A 364 -14.17 25.70 -2.56
N CYS A 365 -13.31 25.31 -1.61
CA CYS A 365 -13.36 23.97 -1.03
C CYS A 365 -14.74 23.72 -0.39
N PRO A 366 -15.44 22.63 -0.74
CA PRO A 366 -16.74 22.30 -0.15
C PRO A 366 -16.61 21.89 1.32
N TYR A 367 -15.44 21.37 1.71
CA TYR A 367 -15.12 21.11 3.11
C TYR A 367 -14.58 22.37 3.80
N SER A 368 -15.36 22.94 4.70
CA SER A 368 -14.99 24.11 5.49
C SER A 368 -15.29 23.85 6.97
N PRO A 369 -14.34 23.26 7.73
CA PRO A 369 -14.56 22.92 9.12
C PRO A 369 -14.65 24.20 9.98
N THR A 370 -15.56 24.19 10.93
CA THR A 370 -15.69 25.23 11.94
C THR A 370 -14.47 25.25 12.86
N LYS A 371 -14.24 26.37 13.56
CA LYS A 371 -13.16 26.48 14.54
C LYS A 371 -13.22 25.38 15.61
N GLN A 372 -14.43 25.02 16.06
CA GLN A 372 -14.64 23.96 17.03
C GLN A 372 -14.26 22.57 16.49
N GLU A 373 -14.61 22.29 15.23
CA GLU A 373 -14.21 21.04 14.56
C GLU A 373 -12.70 20.97 14.36
N MET A 374 -12.04 22.09 14.05
CA MET A 374 -10.58 22.19 13.95
C MET A 374 -9.90 21.96 15.30
N GLU A 375 -10.43 22.53 16.39
CA GLU A 375 -9.92 22.31 17.74
C GLU A 375 -10.11 20.86 18.20
N LYS A 376 -11.24 20.22 17.84
CA LYS A 376 -11.45 18.78 18.06
C LYS A 376 -10.45 17.96 17.25
N HIS A 377 -10.32 18.25 15.96
CA HIS A 377 -9.39 17.56 15.07
C HIS A 377 -7.96 17.65 15.56
N ALA A 378 -7.48 18.81 16.02
CA ALA A 378 -6.13 18.95 16.54
C ALA A 378 -5.83 17.97 17.70
N ARG A 379 -6.79 17.79 18.63
CA ARG A 379 -6.66 16.82 19.73
C ARG A 379 -6.72 15.38 19.24
N ASP A 380 -7.70 15.07 18.39
CA ASP A 380 -7.84 13.71 17.82
C ASP A 380 -6.59 13.34 16.98
N TYR A 381 -6.00 14.29 16.28
CA TYR A 381 -4.84 14.11 15.43
C TYR A 381 -3.56 13.88 16.24
N GLU A 382 -3.37 14.58 17.36
CA GLU A 382 -2.26 14.33 18.28
C GLU A 382 -2.29 12.89 18.84
N ASP A 383 -3.48 12.43 19.24
CA ASP A 383 -3.69 11.05 19.69
C ASP A 383 -3.40 10.06 18.56
N PHE A 384 -3.93 10.32 17.36
CA PHE A 384 -3.67 9.52 16.17
C PHE A 384 -2.17 9.42 15.86
N GLU A 385 -1.44 10.53 15.84
CA GLU A 385 0.01 10.56 15.60
C GLU A 385 0.78 9.79 16.68
N THR A 386 0.33 9.88 17.94
CA THR A 386 0.90 9.09 19.03
C THR A 386 0.76 7.59 18.77
N VAL A 387 -0.42 7.13 18.33
CA VAL A 387 -0.62 5.72 17.93
C VAL A 387 0.26 5.34 16.74
N GLN A 388 0.39 6.20 15.72
CA GLN A 388 1.25 5.91 14.56
C GLN A 388 2.73 5.80 14.95
N ARG A 389 3.24 6.72 15.78
CA ARG A 389 4.61 6.65 16.32
C ARG A 389 4.82 5.38 17.13
N LEU A 390 3.85 5.01 17.95
CA LEU A 390 3.90 3.79 18.75
C LEU A 390 3.93 2.53 17.88
N LYS A 391 3.12 2.47 16.81
CA LYS A 391 3.18 1.38 15.82
C LYS A 391 4.54 1.28 15.13
N VAL A 392 5.14 2.42 14.74
CA VAL A 392 6.48 2.46 14.13
C VAL A 392 7.55 1.99 15.11
N TRP A 393 7.48 2.41 16.37
CA TRP A 393 8.39 1.94 17.42
C TRP A 393 8.25 0.43 17.64
N LEU A 394 7.03 -0.08 17.81
CA LEU A 394 6.77 -1.51 17.97
C LEU A 394 7.27 -2.33 16.79
N LYS A 395 7.02 -1.86 15.56
CA LYS A 395 7.52 -2.50 14.33
C LYS A 395 9.05 -2.67 14.36
N ARG A 396 9.77 -1.63 14.78
CA ARG A 396 11.24 -1.63 14.86
C ARG A 396 11.75 -2.51 16.01
N SER A 397 11.18 -2.34 17.20
CA SER A 397 11.61 -3.02 18.42
C SER A 397 11.31 -4.52 18.41
N LEU A 398 10.20 -4.92 17.78
CA LEU A 398 9.73 -6.31 17.74
C LEU A 398 10.03 -7.02 16.41
N HIS A 399 10.65 -6.32 15.45
CA HIS A 399 10.92 -6.82 14.10
C HIS A 399 9.69 -7.39 13.39
N THR A 400 8.54 -6.73 13.56
CA THR A 400 7.27 -7.11 12.92
C THR A 400 7.04 -6.32 11.63
N ASN A 401 6.00 -6.67 10.86
CA ASN A 401 5.45 -5.75 9.85
C ASN A 401 4.49 -4.72 10.49
N SER A 402 3.91 -3.81 9.68
CA SER A 402 2.98 -2.78 10.18
C SER A 402 1.73 -3.31 10.86
N ASP A 403 1.35 -4.55 10.55
CA ASP A 403 0.15 -5.20 11.07
C ASP A 403 0.47 -6.14 12.25
N GLY A 404 1.73 -6.17 12.71
CA GLY A 404 2.16 -6.98 13.84
C GLY A 404 2.40 -8.47 13.51
N TRP A 405 2.41 -8.85 12.24
CA TRP A 405 2.70 -10.22 11.83
C TRP A 405 4.14 -10.60 12.14
N VAL A 406 4.33 -11.82 12.63
CA VAL A 406 5.62 -12.47 12.81
C VAL A 406 5.56 -13.96 12.45
N PRO A 407 6.70 -14.57 12.08
CA PRO A 407 6.81 -16.01 11.91
C PRO A 407 6.46 -16.81 13.19
N ASN A 408 5.92 -18.01 13.00
CA ASN A 408 5.46 -18.87 14.11
C ASN A 408 6.58 -19.29 15.07
N ASP A 409 7.80 -19.43 14.57
CA ASP A 409 8.98 -19.85 15.34
C ASP A 409 9.46 -18.76 16.33
N VAL A 410 9.18 -17.49 16.05
CA VAL A 410 9.52 -16.37 16.94
C VAL A 410 8.33 -15.85 17.76
N TRP A 411 7.11 -16.33 17.47
CA TRP A 411 5.86 -15.85 18.08
C TRP A 411 5.90 -15.73 19.61
N VAL A 412 6.40 -16.76 20.31
CA VAL A 412 6.44 -16.77 21.78
C VAL A 412 7.35 -15.65 22.31
N ALA A 413 8.54 -15.50 21.73
CA ALA A 413 9.49 -14.47 22.13
C ALA A 413 8.97 -13.06 21.81
N THR A 414 8.40 -12.86 20.62
CA THR A 414 7.79 -11.58 20.23
C THR A 414 6.63 -11.23 21.16
N LYS A 415 5.80 -12.22 21.54
CA LYS A 415 4.67 -11.98 22.45
C LYS A 415 5.14 -11.53 23.83
N ASP A 416 6.20 -12.14 24.38
CA ASP A 416 6.74 -11.71 25.66
C ASP A 416 7.41 -10.33 25.58
N ALA A 417 8.13 -10.04 24.50
CA ALA A 417 8.68 -8.71 24.23
C ALA A 417 7.59 -7.64 24.05
N HIS A 418 6.48 -7.98 23.41
CA HIS A 418 5.32 -7.11 23.26
C HIS A 418 4.69 -6.75 24.61
N ARG A 419 4.59 -7.69 25.56
CA ARG A 419 4.12 -7.39 26.93
C ARG A 419 5.09 -6.47 27.67
N ALA A 420 6.39 -6.70 27.54
CA ALA A 420 7.39 -5.83 28.15
C ALA A 420 7.33 -4.39 27.59
N ALA A 421 7.15 -4.26 26.27
CA ALA A 421 6.95 -2.98 25.61
C ALA A 421 5.68 -2.25 26.08
N TYR A 422 4.60 -3.02 26.33
CA TYR A 422 3.37 -2.48 26.92
C TYR A 422 3.59 -1.98 28.34
N ASP A 423 4.27 -2.76 29.18
CA ASP A 423 4.57 -2.37 30.57
C ASP A 423 5.43 -1.10 30.62
N GLU A 424 6.42 -0.97 29.72
CA GLU A 424 7.23 0.23 29.56
C GLU A 424 6.37 1.46 29.19
N TRP A 425 5.51 1.31 28.18
CA TRP A 425 4.58 2.37 27.77
C TRP A 425 3.66 2.85 28.90
N ILE A 426 3.09 1.91 29.67
CA ILE A 426 2.24 2.24 30.82
C ILE A 426 3.06 2.90 31.93
N GLN A 427 4.32 2.52 32.12
CA GLN A 427 5.20 3.14 33.10
C GLN A 427 5.53 4.59 32.71
N THR A 428 5.84 4.86 31.45
CA THR A 428 6.02 6.23 30.94
C THR A 428 4.77 7.10 31.16
N ALA A 429 3.58 6.52 30.96
CA ALA A 429 2.32 7.23 31.23
C ALA A 429 2.14 7.57 32.72
N ARG A 430 2.50 6.65 33.64
CA ARG A 430 2.46 6.95 35.09
C ARG A 430 3.37 8.10 35.48
N GLU A 431 4.56 8.15 34.88
CA GLU A 431 5.54 9.21 35.14
C GLU A 431 5.04 10.56 34.58
N SER A 432 4.55 10.57 33.34
CA SER A 432 3.95 11.75 32.71
C SER A 432 2.75 12.30 33.51
N ASP A 433 1.85 11.42 33.97
CA ASP A 433 0.70 11.80 34.78
C ASP A 433 1.13 12.39 36.15
N SER A 434 2.16 11.82 36.77
CA SER A 434 2.74 12.34 38.02
C SER A 434 3.37 13.73 37.86
N HIS A 435 3.83 14.07 36.66
CA HIS A 435 4.40 15.37 36.30
C HIS A 435 3.36 16.35 35.70
N GLY A 436 2.12 15.92 35.49
CA GLY A 436 1.05 16.75 34.92
C GLY A 436 1.21 17.00 33.41
N GLU A 437 1.93 16.13 32.70
CA GLU A 437 2.28 16.29 31.28
C GLU A 437 1.26 15.66 30.30
N GLY A 438 0.06 15.33 30.79
CA GLY A 438 -1.14 15.13 29.97
C GLY A 438 -1.41 13.70 29.46
N LEU A 439 -0.48 12.75 29.57
CA LEU A 439 -0.73 11.34 29.25
C LEU A 439 -1.06 10.54 30.52
N THR A 440 -2.35 10.28 30.75
CA THR A 440 -2.79 9.42 31.87
C THR A 440 -2.68 7.93 31.52
N VAL A 441 -2.71 7.05 32.54
CA VAL A 441 -2.72 5.60 32.34
C VAL A 441 -3.96 5.14 31.56
N GLU A 442 -5.13 5.71 31.82
CA GLU A 442 -6.36 5.40 31.06
C GLU A 442 -6.21 5.76 29.58
N LYS A 443 -5.65 6.95 29.29
CA LYS A 443 -5.38 7.38 27.92
C LYS A 443 -4.36 6.46 27.24
N ALA A 444 -3.27 6.12 27.94
CA ALA A 444 -2.25 5.21 27.42
C ALA A 444 -2.81 3.82 27.08
N ASN A 445 -3.73 3.29 27.88
CA ASN A 445 -4.44 2.03 27.61
C ASN A 445 -5.31 2.08 26.34
N LEU A 446 -5.93 3.23 26.06
CA LEU A 446 -6.76 3.45 24.87
C LEU A 446 -5.93 3.62 23.60
N LEU A 447 -4.73 4.20 23.71
CA LEU A 447 -3.84 4.43 22.56
C LEU A 447 -3.01 3.21 22.18
N TRP A 448 -2.97 2.15 23.00
CA TRP A 448 -2.19 0.96 22.68
C TRP A 448 -2.79 0.19 21.49
N PRO A 449 -2.03 -0.05 20.40
CA PRO A 449 -2.58 -0.48 19.12
C PRO A 449 -2.86 -1.98 18.97
N PHE A 450 -2.50 -2.83 19.95
CA PHE A 450 -2.61 -4.29 19.81
C PHE A 450 -3.26 -4.96 21.03
N ASP A 451 -4.06 -6.00 20.80
CA ASP A 451 -4.86 -6.66 21.84
C ASP A 451 -4.06 -7.61 22.76
N ALA A 452 -2.86 -8.04 22.35
CA ALA A 452 -2.07 -9.08 23.03
C ALA A 452 -1.28 -8.56 24.26
N ARG A 453 -1.98 -7.86 25.16
CA ARG A 453 -1.44 -7.26 26.40
C ARG A 453 -0.96 -8.33 27.39
#